data_AF-A0A8T5GJ49-F1
#
_entry.id   AF-A0A8T5GJ49-F1
#
_cell.length_a   1.000
_cell.length_b   1.000
_cell.length_c   1.000
_cell.angle_alpha   90.00
_cell.angle_beta   90.00
_cell.angle_gamma   90.00
#
_symmetry.space_group_name_H-M   'P 1'
#
loop_
_entity.id
_entity.type
_entity.pdbx_description
1 polymer ?
#
loop_
_entity_poly.entity_id
_entity_poly.type
_entity_poly.pdbx_seq_one_letter_code
_entity_poly.pdbx_strand_id
1 'polypeptide(L)'
;MQAYDDFLVRVQDIHRLSSLQGHLGWDQEVLMPPKGGESRSEILAWLAGKRHQHLTDPEMGTLLTHLESEDLNVDQSANVREMRRAFDQAVKLPKEFVEAFAKARSEALVAWQEARAASDFSMFK
;
A
#
# COMPACT_ATOMS: atom_id res chain seq x y z
N MET A 1 -16.16 -1.78 -22.79
CA MET A 1 -15.95 -0.48 -22.11
C MET A 1 -16.35 -0.52 -20.65
N GLN A 2 -17.59 -0.86 -20.28
CA GLN A 2 -18.04 -0.92 -18.88
C GLN A 2 -17.07 -1.64 -17.92
N ALA A 3 -16.60 -2.85 -18.28
CA ALA A 3 -15.64 -3.58 -17.43
C ALA A 3 -14.31 -2.86 -17.22
N TYR A 4 -13.84 -2.11 -18.22
CA TYR A 4 -12.62 -1.31 -18.09
C TYR A 4 -12.88 -0.07 -17.21
N ASP A 5 -14.06 0.54 -17.30
CA ASP A 5 -14.45 1.65 -16.44
C ASP A 5 -14.57 1.19 -14.98
N ASP A 6 -15.17 0.03 -14.73
CA ASP A 6 -15.27 -0.57 -13.40
C ASP A 6 -13.87 -0.89 -12.82
N PHE A 7 -12.98 -1.45 -13.66
CA PHE A 7 -11.57 -1.65 -13.32
C PHE A 7 -10.86 -0.34 -12.97
N LEU A 8 -11.07 0.72 -13.76
CA LEU A 8 -10.47 2.03 -13.49
C LEU A 8 -10.90 2.60 -12.15
N VAL A 9 -12.18 2.49 -11.78
CA VAL A 9 -12.67 2.95 -10.47
C VAL A 9 -11.90 2.27 -9.33
N ARG A 10 -11.73 0.95 -9.39
CA ARG A 10 -10.98 0.19 -8.37
C ARG A 10 -9.50 0.58 -8.33
N VAL A 11 -8.86 0.71 -9.49
CA VAL A 11 -7.46 1.12 -9.60
C VAL A 11 -7.25 2.51 -9.00
N GLN A 12 -8.16 3.46 -9.29
CA GLN A 12 -8.11 4.79 -8.72
C GLN A 12 -8.22 4.78 -7.19
N ASP A 13 -9.08 3.94 -6.60
CA ASP A 13 -9.18 3.83 -5.14
C ASP A 13 -7.89 3.28 -4.50
N ILE A 14 -7.28 2.27 -5.12
CA ILE A 14 -5.96 1.75 -4.70
C ILE A 14 -4.91 2.87 -4.73
N HIS A 15 -4.91 3.71 -5.77
CA HIS A 15 -4.00 4.85 -5.86
C HIS A 15 -4.32 5.95 -4.85
N ARG A 16 -5.60 6.27 -4.58
CA ARG A 16 -5.99 7.23 -3.53
C ARG A 16 -5.47 6.79 -2.17
N LEU A 17 -5.66 5.53 -1.82
CA LEU A 17 -5.13 4.94 -0.57
C LEU A 17 -3.60 4.99 -0.52
N SER A 18 -2.93 4.70 -1.65
CA SER A 18 -1.47 4.80 -1.76
C SER A 18 -0.98 6.23 -1.52
N SER A 19 -1.66 7.22 -2.12
CA SER A 19 -1.32 8.64 -1.97
C SER A 19 -1.51 9.12 -0.54
N LEU A 20 -2.58 8.71 0.14
CA LEU A 20 -2.79 9.01 1.56
C LEU A 20 -1.67 8.40 2.42
N GLN A 21 -1.32 7.14 2.18
CA GLN A 21 -0.23 6.47 2.88
C GLN A 21 1.12 7.19 2.65
N GLY A 22 1.40 7.61 1.41
CA GLY A 22 2.61 8.35 1.07
C GLY A 22 2.66 9.73 1.74
N HIS A 23 1.54 10.46 1.77
CA HIS A 23 1.48 11.77 2.42
C HIS A 23 1.70 11.67 3.94
N LEU A 24 1.10 10.67 4.59
CA LEU A 24 1.29 10.43 6.01
C LEU A 24 2.69 9.91 6.36
N GLY A 25 3.34 9.20 5.43
CA GLY A 25 4.75 8.83 5.54
C GLY A 25 5.66 10.06 5.50
N TRP A 26 5.42 10.98 4.55
CA TRP A 26 6.14 12.25 4.50
C TRP A 26 5.92 13.09 5.77
N ASP A 27 4.68 13.20 6.23
CA ASP A 27 4.37 13.94 7.46
C ASP A 27 5.11 13.32 8.66
N GLN A 28 5.23 11.99 8.72
CA GLN A 28 5.92 11.29 9.80
C GLN A 28 7.40 11.68 9.88
N GLU A 29 8.03 11.92 8.73
CA GLU A 29 9.45 12.24 8.65
C GLU A 29 9.77 13.72 8.87
N VAL A 30 8.80 14.63 8.65
CA VAL A 30 9.08 16.07 8.55
C VAL A 30 8.31 16.92 9.56
N LEU A 31 7.04 16.62 9.82
CA LEU A 31 6.14 17.51 10.59
C LEU A 31 5.59 16.88 11.87
N MET A 32 5.43 15.55 11.90
CA MET A 32 4.77 14.85 12.99
C MET A 32 5.47 15.15 14.33
N PRO A 33 4.73 15.51 15.39
CA PRO A 33 5.33 15.75 16.70
C PRO A 33 5.89 14.45 17.29
N PRO A 34 6.92 14.51 18.16
CA PRO A 34 7.61 13.32 18.67
C PRO A 34 6.70 12.26 19.32
N LYS A 35 5.62 12.69 19.97
CA LYS A 35 4.65 11.80 20.63
C LYS A 35 3.60 11.19 19.68
N GLY A 36 3.68 11.49 18.38
CA GLY A 36 2.72 11.01 17.38
C GLY A 36 2.99 9.60 16.83
N GLY A 37 4.15 9.00 17.17
CA GLY A 37 4.63 7.75 16.56
C GLY A 37 3.65 6.58 16.67
N GLU A 38 3.10 6.33 17.86
CA GLU A 38 2.15 5.22 18.08
C GLU A 38 0.92 5.36 17.18
N SER A 39 0.21 6.49 17.27
CA SER A 39 -0.99 6.75 16.46
C SER A 39 -0.67 6.70 14.96
N ARG A 40 0.47 7.26 14.52
CA ARG A 40 0.87 7.22 13.10
C ARG A 40 1.10 5.80 12.61
N SER A 41 1.74 4.95 13.41
CA SER A 41 2.01 3.56 13.04
C SER A 41 0.72 2.77 12.83
N GLU A 42 -0.31 2.99 13.66
CA GLU A 42 -1.60 2.34 13.55
C GLU A 42 -2.37 2.80 12.31
N ILE A 43 -2.35 4.10 12.02
CA ILE A 43 -3.00 4.65 10.81
C ILE A 43 -2.34 4.10 9.55
N LEU A 44 -1.02 4.07 9.49
CA LEU A 44 -0.28 3.54 8.33
C LEU A 44 -0.50 2.04 8.16
N ALA A 45 -0.56 1.28 9.26
CA ALA A 45 -0.91 -0.13 9.24
C ALA A 45 -2.32 -0.36 8.68
N TRP A 46 -3.31 0.37 9.20
CA TRP A 46 -4.68 0.28 8.72
C TRP A 46 -4.83 0.65 7.24
N LEU A 47 -4.18 1.73 6.78
CA LEU A 47 -4.18 2.13 5.37
C LEU A 47 -3.53 1.06 4.48
N ALA A 48 -2.41 0.47 4.92
CA ALA A 48 -1.77 -0.62 4.19
C ALA A 48 -2.70 -1.84 4.05
N GLY A 49 -3.38 -2.21 5.13
CA GLY A 49 -4.38 -3.27 5.14
C GLY A 49 -5.58 -2.98 4.23
N LYS A 50 -6.09 -1.75 4.24
CA LYS A 50 -7.17 -1.31 3.34
C LYS A 50 -6.76 -1.37 1.89
N ARG A 51 -5.61 -0.77 1.55
CA ARG A 51 -5.07 -0.83 0.18
C ARG A 51 -4.90 -2.26 -0.30
N HIS A 52 -4.38 -3.13 0.58
CA HIS A 52 -4.21 -4.54 0.27
C HIS A 52 -5.53 -5.25 0.01
N GLN A 53 -6.55 -5.04 0.85
CA GLN A 53 -7.89 -5.59 0.64
C GLN A 53 -8.47 -5.23 -0.73
N HIS A 54 -8.36 -3.96 -1.15
CA HIS A 54 -8.83 -3.54 -2.47
C HIS A 54 -8.04 -4.19 -3.62
N LEU A 55 -6.72 -4.33 -3.44
CA LEU A 55 -5.85 -4.94 -4.44
C LEU A 55 -6.07 -6.46 -4.55
N THR A 56 -6.37 -7.17 -3.47
CA THR A 56 -6.55 -8.63 -3.44
C THR A 56 -8.01 -9.06 -3.51
N ASP A 57 -8.92 -8.13 -3.81
CA ASP A 57 -10.35 -8.41 -3.92
C ASP A 57 -10.62 -9.46 -5.03
N PRO A 58 -11.40 -10.52 -4.78
CA PRO A 58 -11.74 -11.50 -5.82
C PRO A 58 -12.37 -10.88 -7.09
N GLU A 59 -13.12 -9.78 -6.94
CA GLU A 59 -13.71 -9.04 -8.06
C GLU A 59 -12.61 -8.39 -8.93
N MET A 60 -11.55 -7.87 -8.32
CA MET A 60 -10.38 -7.36 -9.05
C MET A 60 -9.72 -8.47 -9.88
N GLY A 61 -9.55 -9.66 -9.30
CA GLY A 61 -9.03 -10.82 -10.03
C GLY A 61 -9.92 -11.23 -11.21
N THR A 62 -11.25 -11.17 -11.03
CA THR A 62 -12.23 -11.47 -12.07
C THR A 62 -12.18 -10.45 -13.21
N LEU A 63 -12.14 -9.16 -12.88
CA LEU A 63 -12.02 -8.08 -13.87
C LEU A 63 -10.73 -8.19 -14.67
N LEU A 64 -9.60 -8.44 -14.01
CA LEU A 64 -8.31 -8.63 -14.68
C LEU A 64 -8.36 -9.79 -15.69
N THR A 65 -8.87 -10.96 -15.28
CA THR A 65 -9.00 -12.13 -16.17
C THR A 65 -9.90 -11.85 -17.37
N HIS A 66 -11.01 -11.12 -17.16
CA HIS A 66 -11.90 -10.74 -18.26
C HIS A 66 -11.21 -9.78 -19.23
N LEU A 67 -10.58 -8.71 -18.71
CA LEU A 67 -9.92 -7.69 -19.52
C LEU A 67 -8.69 -8.22 -20.28
N GLU A 68 -8.02 -9.26 -19.78
CA GLU A 68 -6.94 -9.96 -20.49
C GLU A 68 -7.40 -10.64 -21.79
N SER A 69 -8.70 -10.90 -21.94
CA SER A 69 -9.28 -11.52 -23.14
C SER A 69 -9.89 -10.53 -24.13
N GLU A 70 -9.96 -9.24 -23.77
CA GLU A 70 -10.59 -8.19 -24.58
C GLU A 70 -9.59 -7.53 -25.56
N ASP A 71 -10.12 -6.95 -26.64
CA ASP A 71 -9.33 -6.14 -27.58
C ASP A 71 -9.13 -4.72 -27.00
N LEU A 72 -8.05 -4.57 -26.24
CA LEU A 72 -7.67 -3.34 -25.56
C LEU A 72 -6.65 -2.55 -26.39
N ASN A 73 -6.70 -1.22 -26.30
CA ASN A 73 -5.63 -0.40 -26.86
C ASN A 73 -4.32 -0.55 -26.05
N VAL A 74 -3.20 -0.07 -26.60
CA VAL A 74 -1.87 -0.29 -26.02
C VAL A 74 -1.73 0.19 -24.57
N ASP A 75 -2.37 1.31 -24.23
CA ASP A 75 -2.31 1.89 -22.87
C ASP A 75 -3.17 1.09 -21.89
N GLN A 76 -4.35 0.68 -22.32
CA GLN A 76 -5.26 -0.17 -21.55
C GLN A 76 -4.64 -1.53 -21.27
N SER A 77 -4.05 -2.18 -22.29
CA SER A 77 -3.34 -3.46 -22.14
C SER A 77 -2.16 -3.34 -21.17
N ALA A 78 -1.40 -2.23 -21.23
CA ALA A 78 -0.31 -2.00 -20.29
C ALA A 78 -0.83 -1.86 -18.85
N ASN A 79 -1.92 -1.10 -18.64
CA ASN A 79 -2.52 -0.91 -17.33
C ASN A 79 -2.99 -2.24 -16.72
N VAL A 80 -3.70 -3.07 -17.49
CA VAL A 80 -4.16 -4.40 -17.06
C VAL A 80 -2.98 -5.31 -16.71
N ARG A 81 -1.93 -5.35 -17.54
CA ARG A 81 -0.74 -6.16 -17.30
C ARG A 81 -0.01 -5.78 -16.00
N GLU A 82 0.18 -4.49 -15.74
CA GLU A 82 0.87 -4.05 -14.52
C GLU A 82 -0.01 -4.30 -13.27
N MET A 83 -1.33 -4.11 -13.36
CA MET A 83 -2.24 -4.41 -12.26
C MET A 83 -2.36 -5.92 -11.99
N ARG A 84 -2.34 -6.78 -13.02
CA ARG A 84 -2.23 -8.23 -12.87
C ARG A 84 -0.98 -8.61 -12.09
N ARG A 85 0.18 -8.08 -12.50
CA ARG A 85 1.44 -8.33 -11.79
C ARG A 85 1.35 -7.91 -10.31
N ALA A 86 0.76 -6.75 -10.02
CA ALA A 86 0.57 -6.28 -8.65
C ALA A 86 -0.38 -7.18 -7.84
N PHE A 87 -1.50 -7.60 -8.44
CA PHE A 87 -2.46 -8.54 -7.84
C PHE A 87 -1.78 -9.87 -7.48
N ASP A 88 -1.11 -10.50 -8.43
CA ASP A 88 -0.48 -11.81 -8.26
C ASP A 88 0.62 -11.82 -7.19
N GLN A 89 1.30 -10.69 -7.00
CA GLN A 89 2.25 -10.51 -5.90
C GLN A 89 1.54 -10.31 -4.57
N ALA A 90 0.48 -9.49 -4.55
CA ALA A 90 -0.24 -9.15 -3.33
C ALA A 90 -0.95 -10.36 -2.71
N VAL A 91 -1.64 -11.19 -3.51
CA VAL A 91 -2.39 -12.36 -3.00
C VAL A 91 -1.53 -13.41 -2.29
N LYS A 92 -0.21 -13.36 -2.43
CA LYS A 92 0.74 -14.27 -1.77
C LYS A 92 0.98 -13.91 -0.30
N LEU A 93 0.54 -12.73 0.15
CA LEU A 93 0.74 -12.25 1.50
C LEU A 93 -0.61 -12.09 2.20
N PRO A 94 -0.77 -12.59 3.44
CA PRO A 94 -1.99 -12.34 4.20
C PRO A 94 -2.05 -10.87 4.63
N LYS A 95 -3.27 -10.33 4.73
CA LYS A 95 -3.51 -8.94 5.11
C LYS A 95 -2.86 -8.59 6.45
N GLU A 96 -2.95 -9.50 7.42
CA GLU A 96 -2.42 -9.33 8.77
C GLU A 96 -0.90 -9.13 8.75
N PHE A 97 -0.19 -9.82 7.84
CA PHE A 97 1.24 -9.61 7.64
C PHE A 97 1.53 -8.23 7.07
N VAL A 98 0.73 -7.78 6.10
CA VAL A 98 0.91 -6.45 5.48
C VAL A 98 0.68 -5.33 6.49
N GLU A 99 -0.34 -5.45 7.33
CA GLU A 99 -0.62 -4.49 8.42
C GLU A 99 0.52 -4.49 9.45
N ALA A 100 0.93 -5.68 9.93
CA ALA A 100 2.02 -5.81 10.90
C ALA A 100 3.35 -5.27 10.37
N PHE A 101 3.66 -5.54 9.10
CA PHE A 101 4.88 -5.05 8.45
C PHE A 101 4.88 -3.52 8.31
N ALA A 102 3.74 -2.93 7.95
CA ALA A 102 3.60 -1.48 7.88
C ALA A 102 3.72 -0.82 9.26
N LYS A 103 3.10 -1.39 10.30
CA LYS A 103 3.24 -0.92 11.69
C LYS A 103 4.70 -0.95 12.14
N ALA A 104 5.35 -2.11 12.01
CA ALA A 104 6.73 -2.31 12.41
C ALA A 104 7.70 -1.36 11.71
N ARG A 105 7.49 -1.07 10.41
CA ARG A 105 8.30 -0.10 9.67
C ARG A 105 8.14 1.33 10.20
N SER A 106 6.91 1.73 10.54
CA SER A 106 6.65 3.06 11.08
C SER A 106 7.24 3.23 12.48
N GLU A 107 7.14 2.22 13.35
CA GLU A 107 7.76 2.22 14.68
C GLU A 107 9.29 2.20 14.58
N ALA A 108 9.84 1.37 13.69
CA ALA A 108 11.29 1.27 13.46
C ALA A 108 11.89 2.60 12.99
N LEU A 109 11.17 3.38 12.18
CA LEU A 109 11.63 4.70 11.75
C LEU A 109 11.86 5.63 12.95
N VAL A 110 10.92 5.67 13.90
CA VAL A 110 11.04 6.49 15.12
C VAL A 110 12.20 6.02 15.97
N ALA A 111 12.28 4.72 16.25
CA ALA A 111 13.38 4.13 17.03
C ALA A 111 14.75 4.39 16.39
N TRP A 112 14.85 4.28 15.06
CA TRP A 112 16.08 4.54 14.33
C TRP A 112 16.52 6.00 14.40
N GLN A 113 15.59 6.95 14.31
CA GLN A 113 15.91 8.38 14.42
C GLN A 113 16.55 8.70 15.77
N GLU A 114 15.99 8.16 16.85
CA GLU A 114 16.51 8.31 18.21
C GLU A 114 17.88 7.62 18.37
N ALA A 115 17.97 6.35 17.96
CA ALA A 115 19.19 5.55 18.02
C ALA A 115 20.35 6.23 17.28
N ARG A 116 20.06 6.76 16.08
CA ARG A 116 21.06 7.47 15.26
C ARG A 116 21.52 8.76 15.92
N ALA A 117 20.61 9.54 16.50
CA ALA A 117 20.97 10.77 17.22
C ALA A 117 21.85 10.46 18.45
N ALA A 118 21.56 9.35 19.15
CA ALA A 118 22.34 8.90 20.31
C ALA A 118 23.64 8.15 19.93
N SER A 119 23.83 7.80 18.66
CA SER A 119 24.88 6.86 18.21
C SER A 119 24.86 5.52 18.99
N ASP A 120 23.66 5.06 19.37
CA ASP A 120 23.46 3.84 20.15
C ASP A 120 22.67 2.80 19.35
N PHE A 121 23.39 1.81 18.80
CA PHE A 121 22.78 0.71 18.04
C PHE A 121 21.87 -0.18 18.90
N SER A 122 22.08 -0.22 20.23
CA SER A 122 21.29 -1.08 21.11
C SER A 122 19.83 -0.66 21.24
N MET A 123 19.50 0.58 20.84
CA MET A 123 18.14 1.11 20.77
C MET A 123 17.36 0.63 19.53
N PHE A 124 18.03 0.02 18.53
CA PHE A 124 17.42 -0.39 17.26
C PHE A 124 17.52 -1.90 16.96
N LYS A 125 18.22 -2.66 17.80
CA LYS A 125 18.46 -4.10 17.63
C LYS A 125 17.22 -4.97 17.83
#